data_AF-A0A022QYN1-F1
#
_entry.id   AF-A0A022QYN1-F1
#
_cell.length_a   1.000
_cell.length_b   1.000
_cell.length_c   1.000
_cell.angle_alpha   90.00
_cell.angle_beta   90.00
_cell.angle_gamma   90.00
#
_symmetry.space_group_name_H-M   'P 1'
#
loop_
_entity.id
_entity.type
_entity.pdbx_description
1 polymer ?
#
loop_
_entity_poly.entity_id
_entity_poly.type
_entity_poly.pdbx_seq_one_letter_code
_entity_poly.pdbx_strand_id
1 'polypeptide(L)'
;MSLSRHLLRQRPPSKSGVLRRFSTAHTTTAVESPTSSRNQHEFLPRCGYINSWQPSRDPKQAAAHLAFLRRDYDRKVKQMRKEYIEEVELQRIDKSRKDEARKEALRVANMERKAAKEEKKKAEAIERRAAEEEFRQMLSKERAEKLEYWRIREKKIEEKKKEKNELVRRQSSLWVEESELVNKALCSIVQTTKLEHFDLKN
;
A
#
# COMPACT_ATOMS: atom_id res chain seq x y z
N MET A 1 14.99 -53.45 4.38
CA MET A 1 15.24 -52.00 4.45
C MET A 1 16.24 -51.63 3.36
N SER A 2 15.76 -50.84 2.41
CA SER A 2 16.44 -50.04 1.38
C SER A 2 17.22 -50.72 0.24
N LEU A 3 16.87 -50.29 -0.97
CA LEU A 3 17.14 -50.86 -2.29
C LEU A 3 18.28 -50.13 -3.01
N SER A 4 18.90 -50.89 -3.91
CA SER A 4 19.81 -50.56 -5.02
C SER A 4 19.81 -49.12 -5.54
N ARG A 5 21.03 -48.55 -5.66
CA ARG A 5 21.32 -47.28 -6.33
C ARG A 5 21.56 -47.50 -7.82
N HIS A 6 20.53 -47.27 -8.63
CA HIS A 6 20.68 -47.01 -10.07
C HIS A 6 19.84 -45.81 -10.44
N LEU A 7 20.45 -44.64 -10.67
CA LEU A 7 19.87 -43.61 -11.52
C LEU A 7 20.98 -42.84 -12.27
N LEU A 8 21.19 -43.31 -13.50
CA LEU A 8 21.31 -42.55 -14.74
C LEU A 8 21.55 -41.03 -14.61
N ARG A 9 22.74 -40.65 -15.05
CA ARG A 9 23.12 -39.32 -15.54
C ARG A 9 22.23 -38.95 -16.74
N GLN A 10 21.17 -38.18 -16.50
CA GLN A 10 20.43 -37.52 -17.58
C GLN A 10 20.80 -36.03 -17.65
N ARG A 11 21.29 -35.64 -18.83
CA ARG A 11 21.57 -34.27 -19.27
C ARG A 11 20.34 -33.78 -20.05
N PRO A 12 19.70 -32.67 -19.69
CA PRO A 12 18.67 -32.08 -20.56
C PRO A 12 19.33 -31.25 -21.68
N PRO A 13 18.84 -31.31 -22.93
CA PRO A 13 19.11 -30.32 -23.95
C PRO A 13 18.00 -29.25 -23.93
N SER A 14 18.26 -28.07 -23.38
CA SER A 14 17.36 -26.93 -23.54
C SER A 14 18.07 -25.80 -24.26
N LYS A 15 17.89 -25.79 -25.59
CA LYS A 15 18.02 -24.59 -26.41
C LYS A 15 16.87 -23.66 -26.05
N SER A 16 17.15 -22.56 -25.37
CA SER A 16 16.32 -21.35 -25.42
C SER A 16 17.24 -20.15 -25.26
N GLY A 17 17.67 -19.60 -26.40
CA GLY A 17 18.29 -18.29 -26.43
C GLY A 17 17.26 -17.26 -26.00
N VAL A 18 17.32 -16.82 -24.75
CA VAL A 18 16.55 -15.67 -24.29
C VAL A 18 17.24 -14.43 -24.87
N LEU A 19 16.80 -14.01 -26.07
CA LEU A 19 17.03 -12.67 -26.55
C LEU A 19 16.29 -11.71 -25.63
N ARG A 20 17.04 -11.07 -24.73
CA ARG A 20 16.56 -10.01 -23.85
C ARG A 20 16.28 -8.77 -24.71
N ARG A 21 15.09 -8.71 -25.34
CA ARG A 21 14.56 -7.49 -25.97
C ARG A 21 14.09 -6.55 -24.86
N PHE A 22 14.84 -5.49 -24.62
CA PHE A 22 14.32 -4.32 -23.92
C PHE A 22 13.48 -3.54 -24.93
N SER A 23 12.15 -3.69 -24.85
CA SER A 23 11.20 -2.80 -25.50
C SER A 23 10.89 -1.67 -24.52
N THR A 24 11.48 -0.50 -24.74
CA THR A 24 11.07 0.74 -24.08
C THR A 24 9.93 1.36 -24.88
N ALA A 25 8.71 1.21 -24.37
CA ALA A 25 7.57 2.01 -24.80
C ALA A 25 7.83 3.48 -24.43
N HIS A 26 7.73 4.35 -25.43
CA HIS A 26 7.88 5.80 -25.30
C HIS A 26 6.56 6.37 -24.80
N THR A 27 6.49 6.71 -23.52
CA THR A 27 5.45 7.59 -22.99
C THR A 27 5.88 9.02 -23.31
N THR A 28 5.03 9.71 -24.07
CA THR A 28 5.16 11.12 -24.48
C THR A 28 5.20 12.04 -23.26
N THR A 29 6.40 12.27 -22.73
CA THR A 29 6.75 13.52 -22.05
C THR A 29 8.12 13.89 -22.60
N ALA A 30 8.15 14.96 -23.39
CA ALA A 30 9.35 15.48 -24.01
C ALA A 30 10.26 16.06 -22.91
N VAL A 31 11.05 15.18 -22.28
CA VAL A 31 12.24 15.58 -21.54
C VAL A 31 13.37 15.49 -22.55
N GLU A 32 13.76 16.65 -23.07
CA GLU A 32 14.90 16.80 -23.97
C GLU A 32 16.12 16.11 -23.34
N SER A 33 16.54 15.02 -23.97
CA SER A 33 17.73 14.29 -23.54
C SER A 33 18.96 15.17 -23.78
N PRO A 34 19.87 15.35 -22.81
CA PRO A 34 21.03 16.24 -22.95
C PRO A 34 22.14 15.66 -23.85
N THR A 35 21.80 14.76 -24.78
CA THR A 35 22.75 13.97 -25.56
C THR A 35 23.21 14.65 -26.84
N SER A 36 22.68 15.84 -27.17
CA SER A 36 23.01 16.54 -28.42
C SER A 36 24.42 17.16 -28.45
N SER A 37 25.01 17.51 -27.29
CA SER A 37 26.32 18.18 -27.24
C SER A 37 27.53 17.24 -27.35
N ARG A 38 27.33 15.91 -27.31
CA ARG A 38 28.46 14.95 -27.29
C ARG A 38 29.16 14.79 -28.65
N ASN A 39 28.59 15.33 -29.73
CA ASN A 39 29.05 15.06 -31.10
C ASN A 39 29.57 16.29 -31.86
N GLN A 40 29.74 17.43 -31.20
CA GLN A 40 30.36 18.62 -31.81
C GLN A 40 31.85 18.66 -31.45
N HIS A 41 32.61 17.64 -31.86
CA HIS A 41 34.06 17.73 -31.85
C HIS A 41 34.51 18.15 -33.24
N GLU A 42 34.88 19.41 -33.40
CA GLU A 42 35.57 19.85 -34.60
C GLU A 42 36.96 19.22 -34.60
N PHE A 43 37.15 18.22 -35.46
CA PHE A 43 38.45 17.60 -35.64
C PHE A 43 39.39 18.59 -36.32
N LEU A 44 40.57 18.79 -35.72
CA LEU A 44 41.60 19.61 -36.34
C LEU A 44 42.05 18.97 -37.68
N PRO A 45 42.38 19.79 -38.69
CA PRO A 45 42.87 19.31 -39.98
C PRO A 45 44.19 18.53 -39.81
N ARG A 46 44.47 17.62 -40.76
CA ARG A 46 45.72 16.83 -40.78
C ARG A 46 46.94 17.76 -40.73
N CYS A 47 47.81 17.56 -39.74
CA CYS A 47 49.02 18.35 -39.57
C CYS A 47 50.05 18.02 -40.67
N GLY A 48 50.40 19.01 -41.51
CA GLY A 48 51.40 18.86 -42.59
C GLY A 48 52.86 19.04 -42.17
N TYR A 49 53.13 19.27 -40.88
CA TYR A 49 54.46 19.64 -40.37
C TYR A 49 55.55 18.58 -40.63
N ILE A 50 55.19 17.29 -40.59
CA ILE A 50 56.15 16.19 -40.74
C ILE A 50 56.78 16.19 -42.15
N ASN A 51 56.10 16.75 -43.15
CA ASN A 51 56.55 16.76 -44.54
C ASN A 51 57.17 18.10 -44.98
N SER A 52 57.20 19.11 -44.12
CA SER A 52 57.67 20.46 -44.47
C SER A 52 59.12 20.76 -44.05
N TRP A 53 59.85 19.77 -43.52
CA TRP A 53 61.23 19.98 -43.08
C TRP A 53 62.20 20.06 -44.27
N GLN A 54 62.94 21.16 -44.36
CA GLN A 54 64.02 21.36 -45.34
C GLN A 54 65.35 21.49 -44.58
N PRO A 55 66.37 20.66 -44.87
CA PRO A 55 67.65 20.75 -44.19
C PRO A 55 68.42 22.02 -44.62
N SER A 56 68.82 22.85 -43.64
CA SER A 56 69.66 24.02 -43.90
C SER A 56 71.10 23.60 -44.26
N ARG A 57 71.69 24.31 -45.24
CA ARG A 57 73.05 24.06 -45.74
C ARG A 57 74.14 24.47 -44.75
N ASP A 58 73.88 25.46 -43.90
CA ASP A 58 74.84 26.00 -42.93
C ASP A 58 74.56 25.53 -41.48
N PRO A 59 75.55 25.00 -40.75
CA PRO A 59 75.34 24.42 -39.42
C PRO A 59 74.94 25.46 -38.35
N LYS A 60 75.47 26.69 -38.45
CA LYS A 60 75.13 27.79 -37.52
C LYS A 60 73.67 28.24 -37.67
N GLN A 61 73.18 28.30 -38.91
CA GLN A 61 71.78 28.67 -39.18
C GLN A 61 70.81 27.57 -38.74
N ALA A 62 71.16 26.29 -38.97
CA ALA A 62 70.38 25.15 -38.49
C ALA A 62 70.23 25.17 -36.96
N ALA A 63 71.32 25.44 -36.23
CA ALA A 63 71.30 25.53 -34.77
C ALA A 63 70.41 26.69 -34.26
N ALA A 64 70.49 27.86 -34.90
CA ALA A 64 69.65 29.01 -34.55
C ALA A 64 68.15 28.74 -34.81
N HIS A 65 67.82 28.15 -35.95
CA HIS A 65 66.45 27.77 -36.30
C HIS A 65 65.88 26.73 -35.33
N LEU A 66 66.67 25.72 -34.97
CA LEU A 66 66.28 24.71 -33.98
C LEU A 66 66.09 25.31 -32.58
N ALA A 67 66.95 26.24 -32.16
CA ALA A 67 66.78 26.95 -30.89
C ALA A 67 65.49 27.79 -30.86
N PHE A 68 65.17 28.45 -31.97
CA PHE A 68 63.92 29.19 -32.14
C PHE A 68 62.71 28.24 -32.04
N LEU A 69 62.71 27.14 -32.78
CA LEU A 69 61.63 26.15 -32.76
C LEU A 69 61.40 25.55 -31.36
N ARG A 70 62.47 25.25 -30.63
CA ARG A 70 62.37 24.76 -29.24
C ARG A 70 61.65 25.78 -28.35
N ARG A 71 62.06 27.05 -28.41
CA ARG A 71 61.44 28.14 -27.61
C ARG A 71 59.99 28.36 -27.98
N ASP A 72 59.67 28.36 -29.27
CA ASP A 72 58.31 28.57 -29.75
C ASP A 72 57.39 27.40 -29.40
N TYR A 73 57.88 26.16 -29.51
CA TYR A 73 57.17 24.98 -29.06
C TYR A 73 56.88 25.04 -27.56
N ASP A 74 57.90 25.35 -26.75
CA ASP A 74 57.73 25.48 -25.30
C ASP A 74 56.72 26.57 -24.94
N ARG A 75 56.73 27.70 -25.66
CA ARG A 75 55.75 28.78 -25.47
C ARG A 75 54.33 28.30 -25.81
N LYS A 76 54.15 27.65 -26.96
CA LYS A 76 52.84 27.11 -27.40
C LYS A 76 52.31 26.06 -26.42
N VAL A 77 53.14 25.11 -26.01
CA VAL A 77 52.73 24.07 -25.05
C VAL A 77 52.40 24.67 -23.69
N LYS A 78 53.14 25.67 -23.21
CA LYS A 78 52.79 26.38 -21.97
C LYS A 78 51.43 27.07 -22.07
N GLN A 79 51.13 27.69 -23.20
CA GLN A 79 49.83 28.33 -23.43
C GLN A 79 48.69 27.30 -23.45
N MET A 80 48.85 26.22 -24.22
CA MET A 80 47.88 25.10 -24.27
C MET A 80 47.61 24.50 -22.87
N ARG A 81 48.64 24.38 -22.02
CA ARG A 81 48.46 23.87 -20.65
C ARG A 81 47.63 24.81 -19.79
N LYS A 82 47.79 26.13 -19.94
CA LYS A 82 46.99 27.11 -19.19
C LYS A 82 45.53 27.03 -19.59
N GLU A 83 45.26 27.05 -20.89
CA GLU A 83 43.91 26.92 -21.46
C GLU A 83 43.25 25.62 -20.99
N TYR A 84 43.97 24.50 -21.04
CA TYR A 84 43.45 23.22 -20.54
C TYR A 84 43.10 23.25 -19.05
N ILE A 85 43.92 23.89 -18.21
CA ILE A 85 43.63 24.02 -16.77
C ILE A 85 42.34 24.82 -16.58
N GLU A 86 42.20 25.94 -17.25
CA GLU A 86 41.00 26.79 -17.19
C GLU A 86 39.74 26.03 -17.66
N GLU A 87 39.83 25.30 -18.76
CA GLU A 87 38.72 24.46 -19.26
C GLU A 87 38.30 23.39 -18.25
N VAL A 88 39.28 22.70 -17.63
CA VAL A 88 39.01 21.68 -16.62
C VAL A 88 38.37 22.29 -15.37
N GLU A 89 38.79 23.49 -14.97
CA GLU A 89 38.19 24.22 -13.85
C GLU A 89 36.76 24.65 -14.14
N LEU A 90 36.48 25.19 -15.34
CA LEU A 90 35.12 25.51 -15.77
C LEU A 90 34.21 24.29 -15.74
N GLN A 91 34.69 23.14 -16.25
CA GLN A 91 33.94 21.88 -16.19
C GLN A 91 33.68 21.43 -14.75
N ARG A 92 34.61 21.68 -13.82
CA ARG A 92 34.44 21.35 -12.40
C ARG A 92 33.35 22.22 -11.77
N ILE A 93 33.36 23.53 -12.04
CA ILE A 93 32.36 24.49 -11.54
C ILE A 93 30.97 24.14 -12.08
N ASP A 94 30.86 23.79 -13.36
CA ASP A 94 29.57 23.41 -13.94
C ASP A 94 29.01 22.11 -13.36
N LYS A 95 29.89 21.15 -13.03
CA LYS A 95 29.49 19.94 -12.31
C LYS A 95 28.97 20.28 -10.91
N SER A 96 29.69 21.11 -10.15
CA SER A 96 29.27 21.47 -8.79
C SER A 96 27.91 22.18 -8.80
N ARG A 97 27.70 23.14 -9.71
CA ARG A 97 26.40 23.82 -9.88
C ARG A 97 25.26 22.84 -10.18
N LYS A 98 25.49 21.87 -11.06
CA LYS A 98 24.49 20.83 -11.39
C LYS A 98 24.19 19.93 -10.19
N ASP A 99 25.21 19.55 -9.44
CA ASP A 99 25.04 18.69 -8.27
C ASP A 99 24.34 19.41 -7.12
N GLU A 100 24.62 20.70 -6.92
CA GLU A 100 23.91 21.56 -5.98
C GLU A 100 22.42 21.70 -6.35
N ALA A 101 22.11 21.98 -7.62
CA ALA A 101 20.74 22.05 -8.10
C ALA A 101 19.98 20.73 -7.90
N ARG A 102 20.62 19.58 -8.18
CA ARG A 102 20.05 18.25 -7.94
C ARG A 102 19.81 17.99 -6.46
N LYS A 103 20.77 18.35 -5.60
CA LYS A 103 20.65 18.16 -4.15
C LYS A 103 19.49 18.98 -3.59
N GLU A 104 19.33 20.22 -4.05
CA GLU A 104 18.24 21.09 -3.61
C GLU A 104 16.88 20.59 -4.12
N ALA A 105 16.78 20.20 -5.39
CA ALA A 105 15.56 19.59 -5.92
C ALA A 105 15.14 18.33 -5.15
N LEU A 106 16.11 17.47 -4.80
CA LEU A 106 15.86 16.28 -3.98
C LEU A 106 15.40 16.66 -2.56
N ARG A 107 15.97 17.71 -1.98
CA ARG A 107 15.61 18.21 -0.65
C ARG A 107 14.15 18.66 -0.64
N VAL A 108 13.74 19.49 -1.61
CA VAL A 108 12.37 19.97 -1.77
C VAL A 108 11.39 18.81 -1.96
N ALA A 109 11.66 17.90 -2.90
CA ALA A 109 10.80 16.74 -3.16
C ALA A 109 10.64 15.83 -1.92
N ASN A 110 11.69 15.68 -1.12
CA ASN A 110 11.62 14.93 0.14
C ASN A 110 10.79 15.64 1.20
N MET A 111 10.87 16.97 1.29
CA MET A 111 10.04 17.76 2.21
C MET A 111 8.56 17.65 1.82
N GLU A 112 8.23 17.80 0.54
CA GLU A 112 6.87 17.62 0.02
C GLU A 112 6.33 16.21 0.29
N ARG A 113 7.14 15.17 0.04
CA ARG A 113 6.75 13.79 0.34
C ARG A 113 6.50 13.57 1.83
N LYS A 114 7.25 14.21 2.71
CA LYS A 114 7.03 14.14 4.16
C LYS A 114 5.74 14.86 4.55
N ALA A 115 5.52 16.08 4.06
CA ALA A 115 4.29 16.85 4.29
C ALA A 115 3.05 16.06 3.85
N ALA A 116 3.04 15.51 2.63
CA ALA A 116 1.94 14.70 2.13
C ALA A 116 1.70 13.43 2.97
N LYS A 117 2.76 12.80 3.48
CA LYS A 117 2.64 11.65 4.40
C LYS A 117 2.05 12.06 5.75
N GLU A 118 2.41 13.21 6.28
CA GLU A 118 1.88 13.72 7.54
C GLU A 118 0.40 14.10 7.40
N GLU A 119 0.01 14.75 6.31
CA GLU A 119 -1.39 15.02 6.00
C GLU A 119 -2.21 13.75 5.88
N LYS A 120 -1.70 12.75 5.14
CA LYS A 120 -2.35 11.43 5.05
C LYS A 120 -2.52 10.77 6.42
N LYS A 121 -1.48 10.80 7.28
CA LYS A 121 -1.55 10.27 8.64
C LYS A 121 -2.57 11.02 9.50
N LYS A 122 -2.68 12.34 9.36
CA LYS A 122 -3.68 13.16 10.07
C LYS A 122 -5.09 12.78 9.64
N ALA A 123 -5.33 12.65 8.33
CA ALA A 123 -6.63 12.20 7.81
C ALA A 123 -7.01 10.81 8.34
N GLU A 124 -6.08 9.85 8.27
CA GLU A 124 -6.30 8.49 8.77
C GLU A 124 -6.51 8.45 10.30
N ALA A 125 -5.88 9.36 11.06
CA ALA A 125 -6.12 9.47 12.50
C ALA A 125 -7.52 10.03 12.80
N ILE A 126 -8.04 10.95 11.98
CA ILE A 126 -9.40 11.45 12.09
C ILE A 126 -10.40 10.33 11.77
N GLU A 127 -10.17 9.57 10.71
CA GLU A 127 -11.01 8.42 10.33
C GLU A 127 -11.05 7.36 11.44
N ARG A 128 -9.91 7.04 12.06
CA ARG A 128 -9.86 6.12 13.21
C ARG A 128 -10.69 6.62 14.39
N ARG A 129 -10.60 7.91 14.73
CA ARG A 129 -11.40 8.51 15.80
C ARG A 129 -12.88 8.45 15.49
N ALA A 130 -13.28 8.79 14.26
CA ALA A 130 -14.67 8.69 13.83
C ALA A 130 -15.19 7.24 13.92
N ALA A 131 -14.42 6.26 13.47
CA ALA A 131 -14.77 4.85 13.57
C ALA A 131 -14.93 4.38 15.04
N GLU A 132 -14.07 4.85 15.95
CA GLU A 132 -14.20 4.56 17.38
C GLU A 132 -15.47 5.19 17.99
N GLU A 133 -15.81 6.41 17.59
CA GLU A 133 -17.04 7.08 18.02
C GLU A 133 -18.28 6.36 17.51
N GLU A 134 -18.31 5.97 16.24
CA GLU A 134 -19.38 5.16 15.64
C GLU A 134 -19.54 3.82 16.37
N PHE A 135 -18.42 3.15 16.68
CA PHE A 135 -18.43 1.91 17.44
C PHE A 135 -19.03 2.09 18.84
N ARG A 136 -18.68 3.17 19.56
CA ARG A 136 -19.27 3.49 20.87
C ARG A 136 -20.77 3.77 20.78
N GLN A 137 -21.21 4.47 19.74
CA GLN A 137 -22.63 4.74 19.50
C GLN A 137 -23.40 3.44 19.22
N MET A 138 -22.88 2.56 18.36
CA MET A 138 -23.48 1.25 18.11
C MET A 138 -23.59 0.43 19.40
N LEU A 139 -22.53 0.36 20.20
CA LEU A 139 -22.54 -0.38 21.47
C LEU A 139 -23.58 0.17 22.45
N SER A 140 -23.77 1.49 22.48
CA SER A 140 -24.78 2.13 23.32
C SER A 140 -26.21 1.79 22.86
N LYS A 141 -26.43 1.76 21.54
CA LYS A 141 -27.71 1.34 20.94
C LYS A 141 -28.03 -0.13 21.26
N GLU A 142 -27.08 -1.03 21.05
CA GLU A 142 -27.27 -2.46 21.37
C GLU A 142 -27.58 -2.68 22.86
N ARG A 143 -26.92 -1.95 23.76
CA ARG A 143 -27.21 -2.02 25.20
C ARG A 143 -28.63 -1.53 25.51
N ALA A 144 -29.06 -0.43 24.90
CA ALA A 144 -30.42 0.09 25.07
C ALA A 144 -31.47 -0.91 24.56
N GLU A 145 -31.27 -1.48 23.37
CA GLU A 145 -32.16 -2.50 22.80
C GLU A 145 -32.27 -3.74 23.70
N LYS A 146 -31.16 -4.22 24.26
CA LYS A 146 -31.18 -5.33 25.22
C LYS A 146 -31.95 -4.97 26.48
N LEU A 147 -31.80 -3.76 27.01
CA LEU A 147 -32.56 -3.32 28.18
C LEU A 147 -34.06 -3.23 27.89
N GLU A 148 -34.46 -2.69 26.74
CA GLU A 148 -35.87 -2.67 26.33
C GLU A 148 -36.44 -4.07 26.15
N TYR A 149 -35.67 -4.97 25.52
CA TYR A 149 -36.04 -6.37 25.41
C TYR A 149 -36.31 -7.01 26.78
N TRP A 150 -35.45 -6.76 27.77
CA TRP A 150 -35.64 -7.27 29.13
C TRP A 150 -36.88 -6.69 29.81
N ARG A 151 -37.13 -5.38 29.68
CA ARG A 151 -38.36 -4.75 30.23
C ARG A 151 -39.63 -5.35 29.63
N ILE A 152 -39.66 -5.54 28.31
CA ILE A 152 -40.81 -6.17 27.62
C ILE A 152 -40.96 -7.63 28.08
N ARG A 153 -39.85 -8.35 28.24
CA ARG A 153 -39.86 -9.75 28.70
C ARG A 153 -40.40 -9.87 30.12
N GLU A 154 -39.99 -8.98 31.02
CA GLU A 154 -40.45 -8.95 32.41
C GLU A 154 -41.95 -8.66 32.48
N LYS A 155 -42.43 -7.64 31.75
CA LYS A 155 -43.88 -7.37 31.62
C LYS A 155 -44.67 -8.58 31.13
N LYS A 156 -44.19 -9.27 30.08
CA LYS A 156 -44.83 -10.50 29.58
C LYS A 156 -44.84 -11.63 30.61
N ILE A 157 -43.80 -11.74 31.44
CA ILE A 157 -43.76 -12.74 32.51
C ILE A 157 -44.77 -12.38 33.61
N GLU A 158 -44.86 -11.12 34.01
CA GLU A 158 -45.83 -10.64 34.99
C GLU A 158 -47.27 -10.82 34.51
N GLU A 159 -47.56 -10.46 33.26
CA GLU A 159 -48.87 -10.67 32.63
C GLU A 159 -49.27 -12.15 32.67
N LYS A 160 -48.37 -13.06 32.23
CA LYS A 160 -48.62 -14.50 32.29
C LYS A 160 -48.82 -15.02 33.72
N LYS A 161 -48.12 -14.45 34.71
CA LYS A 161 -48.33 -14.80 36.13
C LYS A 161 -49.72 -14.33 36.59
N LYS A 162 -50.14 -13.11 36.23
CA LYS A 162 -51.46 -12.57 36.56
C LYS A 162 -52.57 -13.39 35.91
N GLU A 163 -52.47 -13.69 34.62
CA GLU A 163 -53.43 -14.54 33.89
C GLU A 163 -53.58 -15.93 34.54
N LYS A 164 -52.47 -16.59 34.89
CA LYS A 164 -52.49 -17.87 35.59
C LYS A 164 -53.14 -17.76 36.97
N ASN A 165 -52.77 -16.74 37.76
CA ASN A 165 -53.35 -16.51 39.08
C ASN A 165 -54.85 -16.21 39.00
N GLU A 166 -55.30 -15.45 38.00
CA GLU A 166 -56.71 -15.19 37.76
C GLU A 166 -57.47 -16.45 37.34
N LEU A 167 -56.88 -17.27 36.47
CA LEU A 167 -57.46 -18.57 36.09
C LEU A 167 -57.62 -19.47 37.33
N VAL A 168 -56.58 -19.58 38.16
CA VAL A 168 -56.64 -20.35 39.41
C VAL A 168 -57.71 -19.78 40.35
N ARG A 169 -57.80 -18.45 40.52
CA ARG A 169 -58.85 -17.82 41.35
C ARG A 169 -60.25 -18.18 40.86
N ARG A 170 -60.50 -18.09 39.55
CA ARG A 170 -61.80 -18.47 38.95
C ARG A 170 -62.13 -19.94 39.11
N GLN A 171 -61.13 -20.83 39.03
CA GLN A 171 -61.34 -22.27 39.23
C GLN A 171 -61.49 -22.62 40.71
N SER A 172 -60.76 -21.95 41.60
CA SER A 172 -60.72 -22.24 43.04
C SER A 172 -62.05 -22.04 43.75
N SER A 173 -62.92 -21.16 43.24
CA SER A 173 -64.28 -21.00 43.77
C SER A 173 -65.18 -22.23 43.53
N LEU A 174 -64.79 -23.13 42.61
CA LEU A 174 -65.46 -24.40 42.36
C LEU A 174 -64.78 -25.58 43.07
N TRP A 175 -63.66 -25.34 43.77
CA TRP A 175 -62.98 -26.41 44.48
C TRP A 175 -63.83 -26.89 45.65
N VAL A 176 -63.88 -28.20 45.81
CA VAL A 176 -64.69 -28.86 46.82
C VAL A 176 -63.76 -29.26 47.95
N GLU A 177 -64.12 -28.92 49.18
CA GLU A 177 -63.37 -29.32 50.36
C GLU A 177 -63.44 -30.85 50.52
N GLU A 178 -62.38 -31.47 51.06
CA GLU A 178 -62.27 -32.93 51.12
C GLU A 178 -63.42 -33.59 51.90
N SER A 179 -63.89 -32.93 52.95
CA SER A 179 -65.08 -33.28 53.74
C SER A 179 -66.39 -33.26 52.94
N GLU A 180 -66.50 -32.37 51.95
CA GLU A 180 -67.72 -32.18 51.14
C GLU A 180 -67.70 -32.94 49.81
N LEU A 181 -66.56 -33.55 49.47
CA LEU A 181 -66.31 -34.19 48.18
C LEU A 181 -67.26 -35.36 47.91
N VAL A 182 -67.44 -36.23 48.92
CA VAL A 182 -68.35 -37.38 48.85
C VAL A 182 -69.79 -36.93 48.64
N ASN A 183 -70.21 -35.86 49.33
CA ASN A 183 -71.57 -35.33 49.24
C ASN A 183 -71.86 -34.74 47.86
N LYS A 184 -70.92 -33.95 47.30
CA LYS A 184 -71.06 -33.41 45.95
C LYS A 184 -71.03 -34.49 44.86
N ALA A 185 -70.19 -35.52 45.01
CA ALA A 185 -70.14 -36.65 44.09
C ALA A 185 -71.49 -37.40 44.04
N LEU A 186 -72.07 -37.71 45.21
CA LEU A 186 -73.41 -38.31 45.27
C LEU A 186 -74.48 -37.42 44.65
N CYS A 187 -74.47 -36.10 44.94
CA CYS A 187 -75.38 -35.15 44.30
C CYS A 187 -75.28 -35.13 42.77
N SER A 188 -74.06 -35.21 42.22
CA SER A 188 -73.86 -35.23 40.77
C SER A 188 -74.42 -36.50 40.10
N ILE A 189 -74.22 -37.68 40.70
CA ILE A 189 -74.78 -38.96 40.23
C ILE A 189 -76.32 -38.93 40.26
N VAL A 190 -76.90 -38.31 41.28
CA VAL A 190 -78.36 -38.15 41.37
C VAL A 190 -78.89 -37.15 40.32
N GLN A 191 -78.11 -36.14 39.93
CA GLN A 191 -78.51 -35.19 38.89
C GLN A 191 -78.41 -35.79 37.47
N THR A 192 -77.39 -36.60 37.17
CA THR A 192 -77.26 -37.25 35.86
C THR A 192 -78.35 -38.29 35.64
N THR A 193 -78.66 -39.11 36.65
CA THR A 193 -79.75 -40.10 36.59
C THR A 193 -81.14 -39.47 36.42
N LYS A 194 -81.37 -38.27 36.97
CA LYS A 194 -82.61 -37.51 36.74
C LYS A 194 -82.72 -36.97 35.31
N LEU A 195 -81.61 -36.56 34.68
CA LEU A 195 -81.58 -36.06 33.31
C LEU A 195 -81.76 -37.18 32.28
N GLU A 196 -81.09 -38.32 32.45
CA GLU A 196 -81.27 -39.51 31.61
C GLU A 196 -82.71 -40.05 31.67
N HIS A 197 -83.39 -39.89 32.80
CA HIS A 197 -84.80 -40.29 32.93
C HIS A 197 -85.78 -39.31 32.24
N PHE A 198 -85.36 -38.09 31.92
CA PHE A 198 -86.13 -37.11 31.16
C PHE A 198 -85.93 -37.25 29.64
N ASP A 199 -84.73 -37.61 29.17
CA ASP A 199 -84.46 -37.86 27.74
C ASP A 199 -85.11 -39.16 27.21
N LEU A 200 -85.51 -40.08 28.09
CA LEU A 200 -86.28 -41.29 27.74
C LEU A 200 -87.80 -41.05 27.62
N LYS A 201 -88.27 -39.79 27.72
CA LYS A 201 -89.70 -39.43 27.69
C LYS A 201 -90.11 -38.48 26.56
N ASN A 202 -89.23 -38.24 25.56
CA ASN A 202 -89.58 -37.58 24.30
C ASN A 202 -89.38 -38.52 23.11
#